data_AF-A0A318S9A2-F1
#
_entry.id   AF-A0A318S9A2-F1
#
_cell.length_a   1.000
_cell.length_b   1.000
_cell.length_c   1.000
_cell.angle_alpha   90.00
_cell.angle_beta   90.00
_cell.angle_gamma   90.00
#
_symmetry.space_group_name_H-M   'P 1'
#
loop_
_entity.id
_entity.type
_entity.pdbx_description
1 polymer ?
#
loop_
_entity_poly.entity_id
_entity_poly.type
_entity_poly.pdbx_seq_one_letter_code
_entity_poly.pdbx_strand_id
1 'polypeptide(L)'
;MEIDTVSSVISSNAPGVLRGVLRRLLEDAWGRADVSAIRDGMVPNLVNHNPMPGTTSDRDGYEQAVRMFHEGLTITSMVMRHQLVDGDLAVDHWEGEGVHTGNFAGIPATGKTLKLRGLGIGRFENGLIVERWGQMNMMDVLQQLDVIPGGGEAQPPLDLPIVEGRVTTPEENKAAVRRLTEEVWNQGRTDVIPEIYHDLSVAPDVPQLPVGPAGTRFAVETFRTAFPDFHMTIEHLLAEGDFVVARFRQQGTHRGDLFGIPPTGHEVDFEEIALLQFADGKVIGTWYETDMMTLMSQLGVGPAREETVTQTQESNENTSASTRDVIDAYYRLANAGDWSAWCDLFTDDLVMDEQLAGHIETLATLRPMMDGMGTAYSRFQNVPRHIIVSENEAAVVSHISALAAKYPDRPIEAEVMNYFRLRDGKIAYMANFHDSVPFKPFLDQLSGGEA
;
A
#
# COMPACT_ATOMS: atom_id res chain seq x y z
N MET A 1 21.08 -44.34 17.56
CA MET A 1 21.43 -42.90 17.48
C MET A 1 21.02 -42.47 16.08
N GLU A 2 19.70 -42.42 15.86
CA GLU A 2 19.11 -41.90 14.63
C GLU A 2 19.04 -40.39 14.82
N ILE A 3 19.89 -39.67 14.10
CA ILE A 3 19.85 -38.22 14.07
C ILE A 3 18.70 -37.86 13.16
N ASP A 4 17.77 -37.12 13.75
CA ASP A 4 16.53 -36.59 13.20
C ASP A 4 16.82 -35.72 11.96
N THR A 5 16.84 -36.33 10.78
CA THR A 5 17.21 -35.70 9.51
C THR A 5 16.15 -34.72 9.00
N VAL A 6 14.95 -34.70 9.60
CA VAL A 6 13.87 -33.78 9.18
C VAL A 6 13.99 -32.41 9.87
N SER A 7 14.50 -32.37 11.10
CA SER A 7 14.66 -31.10 11.85
C SER A 7 15.89 -30.27 11.39
N SER A 8 16.89 -30.91 10.78
CA SER A 8 18.11 -30.23 10.30
C SER A 8 17.96 -29.52 8.94
N VAL A 9 16.88 -29.76 8.20
CA VAL A 9 16.65 -29.14 6.87
C VAL A 9 16.05 -27.73 6.99
N ILE A 10 15.28 -27.46 8.05
CA ILE A 10 14.61 -26.16 8.26
C ILE A 10 15.62 -25.08 8.75
N SER A 11 16.76 -25.47 9.30
CA SER A 11 17.75 -24.53 9.86
C SER A 11 18.73 -23.92 8.83
N SER A 12 18.59 -24.22 7.53
CA SER A 12 19.54 -23.75 6.51
C SER A 12 18.90 -22.82 5.49
N ASN A 13 19.57 -21.70 5.16
CA ASN A 13 19.22 -20.85 4.01
C ASN A 13 19.63 -21.51 2.67
N ALA A 14 19.50 -22.83 2.56
CA ALA A 14 19.83 -23.54 1.32
C ALA A 14 18.86 -23.09 0.21
N PRO A 15 19.32 -22.77 -1.02
CA PRO A 15 18.46 -22.22 -2.07
C PRO A 15 17.19 -23.05 -2.37
N GLY A 16 17.26 -24.37 -2.26
CA GLY A 16 16.09 -25.25 -2.43
C GLY A 16 15.01 -25.04 -1.36
N VAL A 17 15.39 -24.72 -0.12
CA VAL A 17 14.46 -24.42 0.99
C VAL A 17 13.74 -23.10 0.69
N LEU A 18 14.49 -22.05 0.37
CA LEU A 18 13.97 -20.71 0.07
C LEU A 18 12.94 -20.75 -1.08
N ARG A 19 13.30 -21.41 -2.19
CA ARG A 19 12.39 -21.64 -3.32
C ARG A 19 11.14 -22.43 -2.93
N GLY A 20 11.29 -23.42 -2.06
CA GLY A 20 10.20 -24.22 -1.52
C GLY A 20 9.21 -23.39 -0.71
N VAL A 21 9.72 -22.52 0.18
CA VAL A 21 8.90 -21.60 0.97
C VAL A 21 8.12 -20.64 0.07
N LEU A 22 8.78 -19.96 -0.87
CA LEU A 22 8.10 -19.04 -1.80
C LEU A 22 7.03 -19.76 -2.64
N ARG A 23 7.30 -20.99 -3.09
CA ARG A 23 6.32 -21.79 -3.84
C ARG A 23 5.10 -22.14 -3.00
N ARG A 24 5.29 -22.58 -1.74
CA ARG A 24 4.18 -22.88 -0.84
C ARG A 24 3.36 -21.63 -0.53
N LEU A 25 4.01 -20.48 -0.31
CA LEU A 25 3.28 -19.23 -0.11
C LEU A 25 2.39 -18.91 -1.32
N LEU A 26 2.91 -19.03 -2.55
CA LEU A 26 2.12 -18.78 -3.75
C LEU A 26 1.00 -19.80 -3.95
N GLU A 27 1.30 -21.10 -3.91
CA GLU A 27 0.37 -22.16 -4.30
C GLU A 27 -0.61 -22.56 -3.19
N ASP A 28 -0.13 -22.63 -1.95
CA ASP A 28 -0.93 -23.03 -0.77
C ASP A 28 -1.65 -21.82 -0.19
N ALA A 29 -0.91 -20.76 0.17
CA ALA A 29 -1.52 -19.62 0.85
C ALA A 29 -2.35 -18.77 -0.13
N TRP A 30 -1.76 -18.19 -1.17
CA TRP A 30 -2.48 -17.36 -2.14
C TRP A 30 -3.36 -18.15 -3.10
N GLY A 31 -3.00 -19.39 -3.40
CA GLY A 31 -3.77 -20.24 -4.33
C GLY A 31 -4.94 -20.97 -3.68
N ARG A 32 -4.83 -21.36 -2.41
CA ARG A 32 -5.78 -22.27 -1.73
C ARG A 32 -6.25 -21.78 -0.36
N ALA A 33 -5.90 -20.56 0.04
CA ALA A 33 -6.18 -20.01 1.38
C ALA A 33 -5.60 -20.84 2.54
N ASP A 34 -4.55 -21.64 2.29
CA ASP A 34 -3.90 -22.45 3.34
C ASP A 34 -2.88 -21.61 4.11
N VAL A 35 -3.35 -21.02 5.21
CA VAL A 35 -2.52 -20.19 6.10
C VAL A 35 -1.41 -20.96 6.82
N SER A 36 -1.40 -22.31 6.81
CA SER A 36 -0.29 -23.07 7.42
C SER A 36 1.04 -22.81 6.71
N ALA A 37 1.01 -22.62 5.38
CA ALA A 37 2.20 -22.26 4.61
C ALA A 37 2.81 -20.93 5.04
N ILE A 38 1.99 -19.99 5.54
CA ILE A 38 2.45 -18.70 6.09
C ILE A 38 3.19 -18.93 7.41
N ARG A 39 2.64 -19.76 8.30
CA ARG A 39 3.24 -20.08 9.60
C ARG A 39 4.54 -20.86 9.48
N ASP A 40 4.60 -21.75 8.50
CA ASP A 40 5.78 -22.57 8.22
C ASP A 40 6.88 -21.78 7.48
N GLY A 41 6.51 -20.70 6.78
CA GLY A 41 7.41 -19.95 5.90
C GLY A 41 7.85 -18.59 6.44
N MET A 42 7.22 -18.06 7.49
CA MET A 42 7.45 -16.70 7.98
C MET A 42 7.56 -16.63 9.51
N VAL A 43 8.45 -15.78 10.01
CA VAL A 43 8.54 -15.48 11.44
C VAL A 43 7.33 -14.67 11.91
N PRO A 44 6.91 -14.77 13.19
CA PRO A 44 5.77 -14.00 13.69
C PRO A 44 5.94 -12.48 13.55
N ASN A 45 7.14 -11.96 13.83
CA ASN A 45 7.50 -10.54 13.76
C ASN A 45 8.02 -10.13 12.38
N LEU A 46 7.44 -10.71 11.31
CA LEU A 46 7.74 -10.36 9.93
C LEU A 46 7.72 -8.84 9.73
N VAL A 47 8.63 -8.32 8.91
CA VAL A 47 8.55 -6.94 8.41
C VAL A 47 8.11 -6.97 6.96
N ASN A 48 6.81 -6.74 6.70
CA ASN A 48 6.27 -6.57 5.37
C ASN A 48 6.20 -5.08 5.02
N HIS A 49 6.97 -4.66 4.02
CA HIS A 49 7.07 -3.26 3.59
C HIS A 49 5.90 -2.79 2.72
N ASN A 50 5.16 -3.74 2.15
CA ASN A 50 4.00 -3.43 1.29
C ASN A 50 2.77 -4.21 1.81
N PRO A 51 2.26 -3.90 3.02
CA PRO A 51 1.03 -4.50 3.53
C PRO A 51 -0.17 -4.06 2.68
N MET A 52 -1.16 -4.95 2.54
CA MET A 52 -2.42 -4.54 1.92
C MET A 52 -3.10 -3.46 2.77
N PRO A 53 -3.84 -2.52 2.17
CA PRO A 53 -4.60 -1.56 2.94
C PRO A 53 -5.51 -2.24 3.98
N GLY A 54 -5.37 -1.87 5.25
CA GLY A 54 -6.14 -2.44 6.35
C GLY A 54 -5.49 -3.64 7.07
N THR A 55 -4.27 -4.03 6.69
CA THR A 55 -3.51 -5.09 7.39
C THR A 55 -2.28 -4.55 8.09
N THR A 56 -1.83 -5.24 9.15
CA THR A 56 -0.53 -4.96 9.80
C THR A 56 0.65 -5.40 8.92
N SER A 57 1.86 -4.96 9.26
CA SER A 57 3.10 -5.34 8.55
C SER A 57 3.69 -6.69 9.02
N ASP A 58 3.10 -7.31 10.04
CA ASP A 58 3.55 -8.59 10.57
C ASP A 58 2.92 -9.80 9.87
N ARG A 59 3.25 -11.00 10.36
CA ARG A 59 2.75 -12.25 9.78
C ARG A 59 1.23 -12.37 9.89
N ASP A 60 0.64 -11.86 10.97
CA ASP A 60 -0.80 -11.90 11.18
C ASP A 60 -1.51 -10.99 10.16
N GLY A 61 -0.93 -9.84 9.84
CA GLY A 61 -1.37 -8.97 8.74
C GLY A 61 -1.26 -9.65 7.37
N TYR A 62 -0.21 -10.45 7.15
CA TYR A 62 -0.08 -11.26 5.93
C TYR A 62 -1.15 -12.37 5.85
N GLU A 63 -1.44 -13.07 6.95
CA GLU A 63 -2.56 -14.03 7.02
C GLU A 63 -3.90 -13.35 6.73
N GLN A 64 -4.12 -12.14 7.27
CA GLN A 64 -5.32 -11.35 7.01
C GLN A 64 -5.43 -10.96 5.52
N ALA A 65 -4.33 -10.53 4.90
CA ALA A 65 -4.30 -10.17 3.49
C ALA A 65 -4.72 -11.34 2.58
N VAL A 66 -4.22 -12.55 2.85
CA VAL A 66 -4.62 -13.77 2.12
C VAL A 66 -6.11 -14.06 2.29
N ARG A 67 -6.68 -13.86 3.48
CA ARG A 67 -8.12 -14.04 3.71
C ARG A 67 -8.95 -13.02 2.93
N MET A 68 -8.61 -11.73 3.04
CA MET A 68 -9.28 -10.65 2.29
C MET A 68 -9.23 -10.89 0.78
N PHE A 69 -8.10 -11.39 0.29
CA PHE A 69 -7.92 -11.74 -1.12
C PHE A 69 -8.89 -12.84 -1.56
N HIS A 70 -9.03 -13.91 -0.79
CA HIS A 70 -9.98 -15.00 -1.08
C HIS A 70 -11.45 -14.67 -0.78
N GLU A 71 -11.72 -13.66 0.05
CA GLU A 71 -13.06 -13.10 0.23
C GLU A 71 -13.50 -12.30 -1.00
N GLY A 72 -12.59 -11.53 -1.61
CA GLY A 72 -12.86 -10.75 -2.81
C GLY A 72 -12.79 -11.56 -4.10
N LEU A 73 -11.92 -12.58 -4.16
CA LEU A 73 -11.56 -13.28 -5.39
C LEU A 73 -11.69 -14.80 -5.23
N THR A 74 -12.44 -15.43 -6.15
CA THR A 74 -12.33 -16.87 -6.38
C THR A 74 -11.14 -17.15 -7.28
N ILE A 75 -10.01 -17.51 -6.69
CA ILE A 75 -8.76 -17.82 -7.41
C ILE A 75 -8.91 -19.09 -8.23
N THR A 76 -8.53 -19.01 -9.51
CA THR A 76 -8.56 -20.13 -10.45
C THR A 76 -7.17 -20.67 -10.73
N SER A 77 -6.14 -19.82 -10.71
CA SER A 77 -4.75 -20.25 -10.83
C SER A 77 -3.77 -19.27 -10.18
N MET A 78 -2.66 -19.80 -9.68
CA MET A 78 -1.46 -19.06 -9.31
C MET A 78 -0.26 -19.83 -9.87
N VAL A 79 0.61 -19.16 -10.62
CA VAL A 79 1.70 -19.77 -11.37
C VAL A 79 2.99 -19.03 -11.07
N MET A 80 3.96 -19.77 -10.53
CA MET A 80 5.32 -19.27 -10.35
C MET A 80 6.00 -19.20 -11.72
N ARG A 81 6.37 -18.00 -12.18
CA ARG A 81 7.06 -17.77 -13.46
C ARG A 81 8.56 -17.85 -13.32
N HIS A 82 9.10 -17.11 -12.36
CA HIS A 82 10.53 -17.08 -12.09
C HIS A 82 10.77 -17.13 -10.59
N GLN A 83 11.89 -17.76 -10.21
CA GLN A 83 12.40 -17.69 -8.86
C GLN A 83 13.89 -17.45 -8.92
N LEU A 84 14.40 -16.59 -8.05
CA LEU A 84 15.84 -16.38 -7.87
C LEU A 84 16.22 -16.55 -6.40
N VAL A 85 17.46 -16.94 -6.14
CA VAL A 85 18.08 -16.93 -4.82
C VAL A 85 19.49 -16.35 -4.93
N ASP A 86 19.77 -15.31 -4.17
CA ASP A 86 21.09 -14.69 -4.05
C ASP A 86 21.37 -14.43 -2.56
N GLY A 87 22.24 -15.26 -1.98
CA GLY A 87 22.52 -15.22 -0.55
C GLY A 87 21.30 -15.57 0.32
N ASP A 88 20.92 -14.65 1.19
CA ASP A 88 19.77 -14.74 2.08
C ASP A 88 18.49 -14.13 1.48
N LEU A 89 18.54 -13.61 0.26
CA LEU A 89 17.38 -13.07 -0.43
C LEU A 89 16.87 -14.06 -1.48
N ALA A 90 15.55 -14.16 -1.62
CA ALA A 90 14.92 -14.90 -2.69
C ALA A 90 13.77 -14.11 -3.32
N VAL A 91 13.53 -14.35 -4.61
CA VAL A 91 12.57 -13.63 -5.43
C VAL A 91 11.51 -14.57 -5.95
N ASP A 92 10.26 -14.12 -5.94
CA ASP A 92 9.13 -14.72 -6.64
C ASP A 92 8.58 -13.76 -7.69
N HIS A 93 8.50 -14.23 -8.92
CA HIS A 93 7.74 -13.59 -10.00
C HIS A 93 6.60 -14.54 -10.36
N TRP A 94 5.37 -14.06 -10.29
CA TRP A 94 4.20 -14.91 -10.47
C TRP A 94 3.10 -14.22 -11.27
N GLU A 95 2.25 -15.05 -11.86
CA GLU A 95 1.00 -14.67 -12.49
C GLU A 95 -0.14 -15.46 -11.86
N GLY A 96 -1.34 -14.89 -11.87
CA GLY A 96 -2.54 -15.53 -11.35
C GLY A 96 -3.78 -15.14 -12.12
N GLU A 97 -4.84 -15.91 -11.92
CA GLU A 97 -6.16 -15.61 -12.44
C GLU A 97 -7.20 -15.86 -11.35
N GLY A 98 -8.23 -15.04 -11.31
CA GLY A 98 -9.34 -15.19 -10.38
C GLY A 98 -10.60 -14.48 -10.86
N VAL A 99 -11.74 -14.86 -10.30
CA VAL A 99 -13.03 -14.19 -10.57
C VAL A 99 -13.36 -13.28 -9.39
N HIS A 100 -13.70 -12.02 -9.66
CA HIS A 100 -14.09 -11.04 -8.64
C HIS A 100 -15.50 -11.31 -8.13
N THR A 101 -15.60 -12.13 -7.08
CA THR A 101 -16.84 -12.72 -6.56
C THR A 101 -17.31 -12.10 -5.25
N GLY A 102 -16.45 -11.37 -4.54
CA GLY A 102 -16.78 -10.67 -3.31
C GLY A 102 -16.29 -9.23 -3.30
N ASN A 103 -16.22 -8.61 -2.13
CA ASN A 103 -15.67 -7.26 -2.01
C ASN A 103 -14.14 -7.33 -2.04
N PHE A 104 -13.51 -6.61 -2.95
CA PHE A 104 -12.04 -6.51 -3.04
C PHE A 104 -11.61 -5.05 -2.94
N ALA A 105 -10.84 -4.70 -1.91
CA ALA A 105 -10.34 -3.33 -1.67
C ALA A 105 -11.44 -2.25 -1.66
N GLY A 106 -12.65 -2.58 -1.17
CA GLY A 106 -13.80 -1.68 -1.13
C GLY A 106 -14.67 -1.71 -2.39
N ILE A 107 -14.28 -2.48 -3.41
CA ILE A 107 -15.00 -2.59 -4.67
C ILE A 107 -15.94 -3.80 -4.58
N PRO A 108 -17.27 -3.62 -4.77
CA PRO A 108 -18.21 -4.73 -4.78
C PRO A 108 -17.94 -5.71 -5.93
N ALA A 109 -18.30 -6.98 -5.71
CA ALA A 109 -18.17 -8.04 -6.70
C ALA A 109 -18.72 -7.63 -8.06
N THR A 110 -17.91 -7.79 -9.10
CA THR A 110 -18.28 -7.47 -10.49
C THR A 110 -18.54 -8.73 -11.32
N GLY A 111 -18.13 -9.90 -10.84
CA GLY A 111 -18.16 -11.16 -11.60
C GLY A 111 -17.13 -11.24 -12.73
N LYS A 112 -16.24 -10.25 -12.87
CA LYS A 112 -15.22 -10.22 -13.90
C LYS A 112 -14.08 -11.18 -13.57
N THR A 113 -13.50 -11.78 -14.61
CA THR A 113 -12.21 -12.47 -14.50
C THR A 113 -11.10 -11.43 -14.49
N LEU A 114 -10.21 -11.55 -13.51
CA LEU A 114 -9.04 -10.73 -13.32
C LEU A 114 -7.78 -11.54 -13.60
N LYS A 115 -6.86 -10.94 -14.35
CA LYS A 115 -5.47 -11.37 -14.40
C LYS A 115 -4.69 -10.62 -13.32
N LEU A 116 -3.80 -11.35 -12.67
CA LEU A 116 -3.01 -10.89 -11.55
C LEU A 116 -1.54 -11.15 -11.87
N ARG A 117 -0.67 -10.26 -11.41
CA ARG A 117 0.78 -10.43 -11.52
C ARG A 117 1.48 -9.70 -10.39
N GLY A 118 2.66 -10.18 -10.05
CA GLY A 118 3.47 -9.54 -9.03
C GLY A 118 4.89 -10.07 -8.96
N LEU A 119 5.72 -9.27 -8.29
CA LEU A 119 7.12 -9.54 -7.96
C LEU A 119 7.32 -9.33 -6.47
N GLY A 120 8.06 -10.23 -5.82
CA GLY A 120 8.42 -10.10 -4.42
C GLY A 120 9.87 -10.46 -4.15
N ILE A 121 10.40 -9.90 -3.06
CA ILE A 121 11.69 -10.21 -2.50
C ILE A 121 11.47 -10.56 -1.03
N GLY A 122 11.92 -11.74 -0.61
CA GLY A 122 11.95 -12.15 0.80
C GLY A 122 13.38 -12.26 1.29
N ARG A 123 13.67 -11.70 2.46
CA ARG A 123 14.91 -11.94 3.21
C ARG A 123 14.69 -13.07 4.21
N PHE A 124 15.62 -14.02 4.23
CA PHE A 124 15.50 -15.27 4.97
C PHE A 124 16.53 -15.37 6.09
N GLU A 125 16.08 -15.86 7.24
CA GLU A 125 16.95 -16.33 8.32
C GLU A 125 16.46 -17.70 8.78
N ASN A 126 17.38 -18.67 8.84
CA ASN A 126 17.07 -20.05 9.24
C ASN A 126 15.88 -20.64 8.47
N GLY A 127 15.86 -20.45 7.14
CA GLY A 127 14.82 -20.97 6.26
C GLY A 127 13.46 -20.28 6.36
N LEU A 128 13.31 -19.23 7.18
CA LEU A 128 12.07 -18.46 7.34
C LEU A 128 12.23 -17.04 6.81
N ILE A 129 11.17 -16.50 6.22
CA ILE A 129 11.13 -15.09 5.82
C ILE A 129 11.00 -14.23 7.07
N VAL A 130 11.95 -13.31 7.24
CA VAL A 130 11.98 -12.32 8.32
C VAL A 130 11.56 -10.93 7.86
N GLU A 131 11.68 -10.65 6.57
CA GLU A 131 11.36 -9.37 5.97
C GLU A 131 11.01 -9.56 4.50
N ARG A 132 10.05 -8.80 3.98
CA ARG A 132 9.67 -8.88 2.57
C ARG A 132 9.26 -7.54 1.97
N TRP A 133 9.45 -7.49 0.66
CA TRP A 133 8.98 -6.45 -0.25
C TRP A 133 8.17 -7.13 -1.35
N GLY A 134 7.06 -6.58 -1.75
CA GLY A 134 6.26 -7.20 -2.80
C GLY A 134 5.27 -6.24 -3.44
N GLN A 135 5.27 -6.23 -4.76
CA GLN A 135 4.40 -5.40 -5.57
C GLN A 135 3.50 -6.30 -6.41
N MET A 136 2.20 -6.04 -6.33
CA MET A 136 1.19 -6.59 -7.22
C MET A 136 0.66 -5.45 -8.06
N ASN A 137 0.42 -5.68 -9.35
CA ASN A 137 -0.06 -4.63 -10.24
C ASN A 137 -1.52 -4.21 -9.94
N MET A 138 -1.73 -3.44 -8.88
CA MET A 138 -3.05 -2.99 -8.45
C MET A 138 -3.68 -2.04 -9.47
N MET A 139 -2.88 -1.25 -10.18
CA MET A 139 -3.36 -0.36 -11.25
C MET A 139 -4.09 -1.15 -12.33
N ASP A 140 -3.49 -2.25 -12.81
CA ASP A 140 -4.09 -3.14 -13.80
C ASP A 140 -5.36 -3.82 -13.25
N VAL A 141 -5.38 -4.23 -11.98
CA VAL A 141 -6.59 -4.76 -11.34
C VAL A 141 -7.72 -3.74 -11.35
N LEU A 142 -7.45 -2.48 -10.97
CA LEU A 142 -8.46 -1.41 -10.96
C LEU A 142 -8.97 -1.07 -12.37
N GLN A 143 -8.10 -1.14 -13.39
CA GLN A 143 -8.48 -0.97 -14.80
C GLN A 143 -9.38 -2.10 -15.27
N GLN A 144 -9.03 -3.36 -15.01
CA GLN A 144 -9.85 -4.52 -15.36
C GLN A 144 -11.24 -4.49 -14.67
N LEU A 145 -11.33 -3.87 -13.49
CA LEU A 145 -12.58 -3.66 -12.77
C LEU A 145 -13.41 -2.45 -13.24
N ASP A 146 -12.93 -1.67 -14.22
CA ASP A 146 -13.51 -0.39 -14.68
C ASP A 146 -13.60 0.69 -13.58
N VAL A 147 -12.77 0.62 -12.54
CA VAL A 147 -12.72 1.67 -11.50
C VAL A 147 -12.00 2.91 -12.03
N ILE A 148 -10.99 2.71 -12.85
CA ILE A 148 -10.21 3.78 -13.49
C ILE A 148 -10.13 3.55 -15.00
N PRO A 149 -10.06 4.63 -15.82
CA PRO A 149 -9.85 4.51 -17.25
C PRO A 149 -8.49 3.86 -17.58
N GLY A 150 -8.39 3.25 -18.76
CA GLY A 150 -7.12 2.70 -19.27
C GLY A 150 -7.13 1.20 -19.55
N GLY A 151 -8.23 0.50 -19.23
CA GLY A 151 -8.45 -0.89 -19.66
C GLY A 151 -8.68 -0.99 -21.18
N GLY A 152 -7.59 -1.00 -21.97
CA GLY A 152 -7.64 -1.49 -23.34
C GLY A 152 -7.85 -3.01 -23.37
N GLU A 153 -8.14 -3.59 -24.53
CA GLU A 153 -8.05 -5.05 -24.67
C GLU A 153 -6.66 -5.50 -24.21
N ALA A 154 -6.62 -6.40 -23.24
CA ALA A 154 -5.37 -6.97 -22.74
C ALA A 154 -4.61 -7.57 -23.92
N GLN A 155 -3.52 -6.92 -24.32
CA GLN A 155 -2.66 -7.46 -25.35
C GLN A 155 -1.98 -8.71 -24.78
N PRO A 156 -1.88 -9.79 -25.57
CA PRO A 156 -1.15 -10.96 -25.12
C PRO A 156 0.30 -10.54 -24.80
N PRO A 157 0.91 -11.11 -23.73
CA PRO A 157 2.29 -10.82 -23.42
C PRO A 157 3.17 -11.18 -24.61
N LEU A 158 4.20 -10.36 -24.86
CA LEU A 158 5.15 -10.63 -25.92
C LEU A 158 5.98 -11.87 -25.57
N ASP A 159 6.08 -12.80 -26.52
CA ASP A 159 7.03 -13.90 -26.41
C ASP A 159 8.45 -13.33 -26.31
N LEU A 160 9.24 -13.88 -25.39
CA LEU A 160 10.66 -13.55 -25.32
C LEU A 160 11.34 -14.04 -26.61
N PRO A 161 12.13 -13.19 -27.28
CA PRO A 161 12.88 -13.62 -28.44
C PRO A 161 13.95 -14.63 -28.02
N ILE A 162 14.12 -15.68 -28.82
CA ILE A 162 15.21 -16.64 -28.66
C ILE A 162 16.47 -16.01 -29.25
N VAL A 163 17.44 -15.68 -28.39
CA VAL A 163 18.72 -15.10 -28.78
C VAL A 163 19.84 -16.00 -28.29
N GLU A 164 20.62 -16.56 -29.22
CA GLU A 164 21.90 -17.20 -28.92
C GLU A 164 23.00 -16.13 -28.90
N GLY A 165 23.91 -16.20 -27.92
CA GLY A 165 24.98 -15.22 -27.84
C GLY A 165 25.91 -15.43 -26.67
N ARG A 166 26.69 -14.39 -26.37
CA ARG A 166 27.63 -14.37 -25.24
C ARG A 166 26.92 -14.63 -23.91
N VAL A 167 27.39 -15.64 -23.19
CA VAL A 167 27.03 -15.89 -21.79
C VAL A 167 27.72 -14.87 -20.89
N THR A 168 26.97 -14.27 -19.97
CA THR A 168 27.47 -13.36 -18.95
C THR A 168 27.49 -13.99 -17.57
N THR A 169 28.32 -13.45 -16.70
CA THR A 169 28.28 -13.75 -15.27
C THR A 169 27.23 -12.89 -14.55
N PRO A 170 26.69 -13.36 -13.41
CA PRO A 170 25.78 -12.56 -12.58
C PRO A 170 26.33 -11.17 -12.23
N GLU A 171 27.63 -11.05 -11.93
CA GLU A 171 28.26 -9.77 -11.61
C GLU A 171 28.39 -8.83 -12.81
N GLU A 172 28.64 -9.34 -14.02
CA GLU A 172 28.57 -8.52 -15.24
C GLU A 172 27.15 -7.99 -15.48
N ASN A 173 26.13 -8.84 -15.26
CA ASN A 173 24.73 -8.44 -15.42
C ASN A 173 24.33 -7.38 -14.37
N LYS A 174 24.74 -7.56 -13.10
CA LYS A 174 24.57 -6.54 -12.05
C LYS A 174 25.27 -5.22 -12.42
N ALA A 175 26.48 -5.28 -12.95
CA ALA A 175 27.20 -4.08 -13.39
C ALA A 175 26.46 -3.34 -14.52
N ALA A 176 25.86 -4.06 -15.47
CA ALA A 176 25.03 -3.49 -16.51
C ALA A 176 23.78 -2.78 -15.94
N VAL A 177 23.10 -3.37 -14.94
CA VAL A 177 21.96 -2.72 -14.26
C VAL A 177 22.38 -1.49 -13.47
N ARG A 178 23.52 -1.51 -12.78
CA ARG A 178 24.06 -0.30 -12.11
C ARG A 178 24.34 0.82 -13.10
N ARG A 179 24.91 0.46 -14.25
CA ARG A 179 25.17 1.41 -15.35
C ARG A 179 23.88 1.97 -15.94
N LEU A 180 22.86 1.12 -16.13
CA LEU A 180 21.53 1.52 -16.57
C LEU A 180 20.93 2.56 -15.62
N THR A 181 20.93 2.28 -14.31
CA THR A 181 20.39 3.22 -13.32
C THR A 181 21.14 4.54 -13.30
N GLU A 182 22.48 4.50 -13.25
CA GLU A 182 23.26 5.73 -13.08
C GLU A 182 23.36 6.55 -14.37
N GLU A 183 23.81 5.94 -15.48
CA GLU A 183 24.03 6.70 -16.72
C GLU A 183 22.70 7.02 -17.42
N VAL A 184 21.76 6.06 -17.48
CA VAL A 184 20.53 6.26 -18.26
C VAL A 184 19.45 6.94 -17.42
N TRP A 185 19.04 6.36 -16.30
CA TRP A 185 17.91 6.90 -15.52
C TRP A 185 18.27 8.20 -14.77
N ASN A 186 19.40 8.22 -14.05
CA ASN A 186 19.80 9.37 -13.23
C ASN A 186 20.41 10.51 -14.06
N GLN A 187 21.29 10.21 -15.02
CA GLN A 187 21.96 11.24 -15.83
C GLN A 187 21.25 11.54 -17.16
N GLY A 188 20.28 10.71 -17.58
CA GLY A 188 19.55 10.91 -18.84
C GLY A 188 20.37 10.58 -20.09
N ARG A 189 21.45 9.81 -19.99
CA ARG A 189 22.33 9.44 -21.12
C ARG A 189 21.72 8.32 -21.95
N THR A 190 20.69 8.65 -22.72
CA THR A 190 19.96 7.70 -23.55
C THR A 190 20.78 7.16 -24.73
N ASP A 191 21.95 7.73 -25.02
CA ASP A 191 22.94 7.21 -25.96
C ASP A 191 23.53 5.86 -25.51
N VAL A 192 23.50 5.56 -24.21
CA VAL A 192 24.07 4.34 -23.62
C VAL A 192 23.14 3.12 -23.76
N ILE A 193 21.83 3.34 -23.95
CA ILE A 193 20.81 2.27 -23.93
C ILE A 193 21.13 1.14 -24.93
N PRO A 194 21.55 1.38 -26.19
CA PRO A 194 21.86 0.30 -27.13
C PRO A 194 23.06 -0.57 -26.73
N GLU A 195 23.89 -0.13 -25.78
CA GLU A 195 24.97 -0.95 -25.22
C GLU A 195 24.46 -1.94 -24.16
N ILE A 196 23.34 -1.62 -23.50
CA ILE A 196 22.78 -2.39 -22.38
C ILE A 196 21.59 -3.26 -22.82
N TYR A 197 20.72 -2.73 -23.69
CA TYR A 197 19.54 -3.43 -24.20
C TYR A 197 19.82 -4.01 -25.59
N HIS A 198 19.35 -5.24 -25.79
CA HIS A 198 19.40 -5.91 -27.08
C HIS A 198 18.41 -5.27 -28.06
N ASP A 199 18.69 -5.27 -29.36
CA ASP A 199 17.81 -4.65 -30.38
C ASP A 199 16.42 -5.29 -30.46
N LEU A 200 16.30 -6.52 -29.98
CA LEU A 200 15.05 -7.29 -29.88
C LEU A 200 14.42 -7.24 -28.48
N SER A 201 14.95 -6.44 -27.55
CA SER A 201 14.48 -6.46 -26.16
C SER A 201 13.00 -6.12 -26.06
N VAL A 202 12.27 -6.80 -25.18
CA VAL A 202 10.85 -6.56 -24.95
C VAL A 202 10.55 -6.36 -23.46
N ALA A 203 9.47 -5.63 -23.19
CA ALA A 203 8.81 -5.63 -21.88
C ALA A 203 7.48 -6.39 -22.02
N PRO A 204 7.43 -7.70 -21.74
CA PRO A 204 6.24 -8.51 -22.04
C PRO A 204 4.97 -8.02 -21.33
N ASP A 205 5.13 -7.41 -20.17
CA ASP A 205 4.08 -6.92 -19.29
C ASP A 205 3.69 -5.46 -19.56
N VAL A 206 4.42 -4.78 -20.44
CA VAL A 206 4.11 -3.43 -20.94
C VAL A 206 4.22 -3.43 -22.48
N PRO A 207 3.35 -4.18 -23.18
CA PRO A 207 3.45 -4.42 -24.63
C PRO A 207 3.27 -3.15 -25.48
N GLN A 208 2.86 -2.03 -24.86
CA GLN A 208 2.74 -0.73 -25.50
C GLN A 208 4.11 -0.05 -25.72
N LEU A 209 5.15 -0.49 -25.00
CA LEU A 209 6.49 0.03 -25.21
C LEU A 209 7.09 -0.48 -26.53
N PRO A 210 7.78 0.39 -27.29
CA PRO A 210 8.53 -0.03 -28.47
C PRO A 210 9.52 -1.16 -28.17
N VAL A 211 9.67 -2.09 -29.11
CA VAL A 211 10.71 -3.13 -29.08
C VAL A 211 12.11 -2.49 -29.16
N GLY A 212 13.06 -3.10 -28.46
CA GLY A 212 14.46 -2.72 -28.45
C GLY A 212 14.78 -1.52 -27.56
N PRO A 213 15.97 -0.91 -27.71
CA PRO A 213 16.41 0.27 -26.97
C PRO A 213 15.44 1.47 -27.00
N ALA A 214 14.54 1.52 -28.00
CA ALA A 214 13.55 2.57 -28.13
C ALA A 214 12.52 2.55 -26.98
N GLY A 215 12.18 1.38 -26.44
CA GLY A 215 11.22 1.26 -25.33
C GLY A 215 11.73 1.93 -24.06
N THR A 216 12.95 1.57 -23.63
CA THR A 216 13.59 2.18 -22.46
C THR A 216 13.85 3.67 -22.67
N ARG A 217 14.24 4.10 -23.89
CA ARG A 217 14.39 5.52 -24.22
C ARG A 217 13.10 6.30 -23.98
N PHE A 218 11.99 5.80 -24.49
CA PHE A 218 10.68 6.42 -24.33
C PHE A 218 10.30 6.57 -22.85
N ALA A 219 10.50 5.51 -22.04
CA ALA A 219 10.22 5.55 -20.62
C ALA A 219 11.09 6.57 -19.88
N VAL A 220 12.40 6.57 -20.11
CA VAL A 220 13.35 7.52 -19.50
C VAL A 220 13.02 8.96 -19.88
N GLU A 221 12.75 9.23 -21.14
CA GLU A 221 12.38 10.57 -21.62
C GLU A 221 11.05 11.04 -21.01
N THR A 222 10.07 10.15 -20.89
CA THR A 222 8.77 10.44 -20.25
C THR A 222 8.95 10.83 -18.78
N PHE A 223 9.60 9.98 -17.99
CA PHE A 223 9.79 10.25 -16.56
C PHE A 223 10.68 11.47 -16.30
N ARG A 224 11.78 11.66 -17.05
CA ARG A 224 12.64 12.84 -16.87
C ARG A 224 12.01 14.14 -17.36
N THR A 225 11.02 14.07 -18.25
CA THR A 225 10.21 15.23 -18.62
C THR A 225 9.25 15.59 -17.49
N ALA A 226 8.55 14.60 -16.93
CA ALA A 226 7.64 14.78 -15.80
C ALA A 226 8.37 15.22 -14.52
N PHE A 227 9.55 14.68 -14.27
CA PHE A 227 10.39 14.89 -13.10
C PHE A 227 11.81 15.31 -13.54
N PRO A 228 12.09 16.60 -13.77
CA PRO A 228 13.40 17.06 -14.24
C PRO A 228 14.56 16.74 -13.29
N ASP A 229 14.25 16.54 -12.00
CA ASP A 229 15.13 16.14 -10.91
C ASP A 229 14.99 14.65 -10.54
N PHE A 230 14.47 13.82 -11.46
CA PHE A 230 14.30 12.38 -11.26
C PHE A 230 15.58 11.70 -10.77
N HIS A 231 15.45 10.93 -9.71
CA HIS A 231 16.53 10.12 -9.15
C HIS A 231 16.04 8.73 -8.78
N MET A 232 16.83 7.73 -9.14
CA MET A 232 16.58 6.31 -8.90
C MET A 232 17.74 5.72 -8.09
N THR A 233 17.41 5.12 -6.95
CA THR A 233 18.35 4.41 -6.07
C THR A 233 18.08 2.91 -6.13
N ILE A 234 19.16 2.12 -6.26
CA ILE A 234 19.09 0.65 -6.13
C ILE A 234 19.12 0.30 -4.64
N GLU A 235 18.02 -0.21 -4.10
CA GLU A 235 17.91 -0.70 -2.72
C GLU A 235 18.37 -2.15 -2.61
N HIS A 236 17.99 -2.99 -3.59
CA HIS A 236 18.44 -4.38 -3.68
C HIS A 236 18.84 -4.72 -5.11
N LEU A 237 19.87 -5.55 -5.26
CA LEU A 237 20.33 -6.04 -6.57
C LEU A 237 20.80 -7.50 -6.46
N LEU A 238 19.98 -8.40 -6.99
CA LEU A 238 20.19 -9.84 -6.96
C LEU A 238 20.46 -10.34 -8.38
N ALA A 239 21.27 -11.39 -8.53
CA ALA A 239 21.40 -12.02 -9.83
C ALA A 239 21.63 -13.53 -9.71
N GLU A 240 20.98 -14.28 -10.60
CA GLU A 240 21.16 -15.72 -10.71
C GLU A 240 21.02 -16.15 -12.17
N GLY A 241 22.05 -16.81 -12.69
CA GLY A 241 22.14 -17.13 -14.11
C GLY A 241 22.04 -15.88 -14.96
N ASP A 242 21.10 -15.90 -15.92
CA ASP A 242 20.86 -14.81 -16.86
C ASP A 242 19.89 -13.76 -16.34
N PHE A 243 19.42 -13.86 -15.09
CA PHE A 243 18.45 -12.94 -14.53
C PHE A 243 19.06 -12.00 -13.49
N VAL A 244 18.60 -10.76 -13.49
CA VAL A 244 18.87 -9.76 -12.45
C VAL A 244 17.54 -9.24 -11.93
N VAL A 245 17.42 -9.13 -10.60
CA VAL A 245 16.29 -8.45 -9.96
C VAL A 245 16.81 -7.22 -9.26
N ALA A 246 16.17 -6.09 -9.50
CA ALA A 246 16.48 -4.85 -8.83
C ALA A 246 15.22 -4.29 -8.16
N ARG A 247 15.36 -3.91 -6.90
CA ARG A 247 14.36 -3.09 -6.19
C ARG A 247 14.87 -1.66 -6.16
N PHE A 248 14.05 -0.74 -6.62
CA PHE A 248 14.38 0.67 -6.75
C PHE A 248 13.50 1.53 -5.84
N ARG A 249 14.09 2.60 -5.33
CA ARG A 249 13.38 3.78 -4.82
C ARG A 249 13.51 4.90 -5.86
N GLN A 250 12.40 5.51 -6.26
CA GLN A 250 12.33 6.51 -7.31
C GLN A 250 11.75 7.81 -6.73
N GLN A 251 12.42 8.94 -6.99
CA GLN A 251 12.10 10.23 -6.41
C GLN A 251 12.15 11.36 -7.45
N GLY A 252 11.39 12.43 -7.24
CA GLY A 252 11.47 13.65 -8.06
C GLY A 252 10.33 14.63 -7.77
N THR A 253 10.40 15.82 -8.38
CA THR A 253 9.37 16.85 -8.32
C THR A 253 8.57 16.88 -9.62
N HIS A 254 7.25 16.75 -9.54
CA HIS A 254 6.37 16.75 -10.73
C HIS A 254 6.27 18.14 -11.36
N ARG A 255 7.09 18.40 -12.40
CA ARG A 255 7.20 19.71 -13.10
C ARG A 255 6.86 19.64 -14.58
N GLY A 256 6.70 18.44 -15.15
CA GLY A 256 6.18 18.22 -16.50
C GLY A 256 4.83 17.52 -16.48
N ASP A 257 4.32 17.20 -17.66
CA ASP A 257 3.15 16.31 -17.81
C ASP A 257 3.57 14.86 -17.60
N LEU A 258 2.78 14.11 -16.83
CA LEU A 258 2.90 12.66 -16.70
C LEU A 258 1.59 11.99 -17.09
N PHE A 259 1.56 11.28 -18.22
CA PHE A 259 0.38 10.55 -18.70
C PHE A 259 -0.90 11.42 -18.78
N GLY A 260 -0.76 12.70 -19.13
CA GLY A 260 -1.86 13.66 -19.20
C GLY A 260 -2.21 14.33 -17.86
N ILE A 261 -1.46 14.03 -16.80
CA ILE A 261 -1.56 14.72 -15.50
C ILE A 261 -0.68 15.98 -15.59
N PRO A 262 -1.27 17.18 -15.49
CA PRO A 262 -0.49 18.42 -15.51
C PRO A 262 0.49 18.51 -14.33
N PRO A 263 1.58 19.29 -14.45
CA PRO A 263 2.55 19.43 -13.39
C PRO A 263 1.92 19.97 -12.11
N THR A 264 2.00 19.18 -11.04
CA THR A 264 1.39 19.50 -9.73
C THR A 264 2.34 20.24 -8.81
N GLY A 265 3.65 20.14 -9.04
CA GLY A 265 4.69 20.67 -8.16
C GLY A 265 4.96 19.80 -6.92
N HIS A 266 4.28 18.66 -6.77
CA HIS A 266 4.47 17.75 -5.65
C HIS A 266 5.75 16.93 -5.80
N GLU A 267 6.39 16.64 -4.66
CA GLU A 267 7.44 15.63 -4.58
C GLU A 267 6.82 14.24 -4.55
N VAL A 268 7.42 13.30 -5.27
CA VAL A 268 7.03 11.90 -5.30
C VAL A 268 8.14 11.02 -4.78
N ASP A 269 7.76 9.90 -4.18
CA ASP A 269 8.64 8.88 -3.64
C ASP A 269 7.93 7.52 -3.70
N PHE A 270 8.35 6.67 -4.62
CA PHE A 270 7.68 5.40 -4.89
C PHE A 270 8.69 4.30 -5.23
N GLU A 271 8.22 3.06 -5.18
CA GLU A 271 9.06 1.88 -5.32
C GLU A 271 8.79 1.14 -6.62
N GLU A 272 9.78 0.39 -7.09
CA GLU A 272 9.66 -0.52 -8.21
C GLU A 272 10.47 -1.79 -7.94
N ILE A 273 9.94 -2.95 -8.37
CA ILE A 273 10.75 -4.17 -8.51
C ILE A 273 10.76 -4.54 -9.99
N ALA A 274 11.97 -4.66 -10.56
CA ALA A 274 12.16 -5.08 -11.93
C ALA A 274 12.93 -6.40 -12.01
N LEU A 275 12.46 -7.31 -12.88
CA LEU A 275 13.19 -8.51 -13.30
C LEU A 275 13.73 -8.27 -14.71
N LEU A 276 15.03 -8.44 -14.91
CA LEU A 276 15.70 -8.31 -16.19
C LEU A 276 16.30 -9.65 -16.58
N GLN A 277 16.01 -10.10 -17.80
CA GLN A 277 16.68 -11.26 -18.39
C GLN A 277 17.73 -10.79 -19.39
N PHE A 278 18.89 -11.44 -19.38
CA PHE A 278 20.00 -11.18 -20.27
C PHE A 278 20.12 -12.27 -21.34
N ALA A 279 20.48 -11.86 -22.55
CA ALA A 279 20.95 -12.73 -23.63
C ALA A 279 21.96 -11.95 -24.48
N ASP A 280 22.98 -12.65 -25.00
CA ASP A 280 24.10 -12.01 -25.71
C ASP A 280 24.75 -10.85 -24.92
N GLY A 281 24.81 -11.01 -23.60
CA GLY A 281 25.32 -10.01 -22.66
C GLY A 281 24.56 -8.68 -22.62
N LYS A 282 23.32 -8.64 -23.10
CA LYS A 282 22.41 -7.49 -23.06
C LYS A 282 21.05 -7.87 -22.52
N VAL A 283 20.29 -6.91 -22.02
CA VAL A 283 18.91 -7.12 -21.58
C VAL A 283 18.03 -7.48 -22.78
N ILE A 284 17.33 -8.61 -22.69
CA ILE A 284 16.42 -9.12 -23.72
C ILE A 284 14.95 -9.11 -23.27
N GLY A 285 14.71 -9.23 -21.96
CA GLY A 285 13.38 -9.19 -21.36
C GLY A 285 13.37 -8.33 -20.11
N THR A 286 12.29 -7.59 -19.88
CA THR A 286 12.09 -6.86 -18.62
C THR A 286 10.64 -6.96 -18.16
N TRP A 287 10.44 -7.19 -16.86
CA TRP A 287 9.15 -7.13 -16.19
C TRP A 287 9.24 -6.11 -15.06
N TYR A 288 8.20 -5.30 -14.90
CA TYR A 288 8.14 -4.20 -13.96
C TYR A 288 6.90 -4.32 -13.06
N GLU A 289 7.12 -4.20 -11.77
CA GLU A 289 6.06 -3.98 -10.80
C GLU A 289 6.36 -2.68 -10.05
N THR A 290 5.91 -1.57 -10.65
CA THR A 290 6.03 -0.21 -10.11
C THR A 290 4.82 0.10 -9.23
N ASP A 291 5.04 0.73 -8.07
CA ASP A 291 3.97 1.19 -7.17
C ASP A 291 3.26 2.42 -7.74
N MET A 292 2.52 2.20 -8.82
CA MET A 292 1.73 3.23 -9.50
C MET A 292 0.63 3.80 -8.60
N MET A 293 0.17 3.06 -7.60
CA MET A 293 -0.86 3.54 -6.67
C MET A 293 -0.29 4.64 -5.76
N THR A 294 0.90 4.42 -5.19
CA THR A 294 1.60 5.42 -4.39
C THR A 294 1.93 6.65 -5.23
N LEU A 295 2.47 6.45 -6.44
CA LEU A 295 2.77 7.54 -7.36
C LEU A 295 1.53 8.39 -7.68
N MET A 296 0.43 7.76 -8.14
CA MET A 296 -0.78 8.49 -8.48
C MET A 296 -1.35 9.24 -7.27
N SER A 297 -1.36 8.61 -6.08
CA SER A 297 -1.81 9.28 -4.86
C SER A 297 -0.99 10.53 -4.52
N GLN A 298 0.34 10.48 -4.66
CA GLN A 298 1.23 11.64 -4.41
C GLN A 298 1.05 12.75 -5.44
N LEU A 299 0.66 12.39 -6.66
CA LEU A 299 0.28 13.33 -7.72
C LEU A 299 -1.16 13.87 -7.56
N GLY A 300 -1.87 13.50 -6.49
CA GLY A 300 -3.26 13.92 -6.27
C GLY A 300 -4.27 13.24 -7.21
N VAL A 301 -3.89 12.13 -7.84
CA VAL A 301 -4.73 11.34 -8.74
C VAL A 301 -5.20 10.07 -8.04
N GLY A 302 -6.52 9.95 -7.92
CA GLY A 302 -7.19 8.84 -7.27
C GLY A 302 -8.56 9.30 -6.76
N PRO A 303 -9.41 8.40 -6.25
CA PRO A 303 -10.53 8.84 -5.43
C PRO A 303 -9.94 9.70 -4.31
N ALA A 304 -10.43 10.93 -4.15
CA ALA A 304 -9.88 11.94 -3.25
C ALA A 304 -9.33 11.30 -1.96
N ARG A 305 -8.01 11.29 -1.83
CA ARG A 305 -7.29 10.89 -0.63
C ARG A 305 -6.70 12.17 -0.09
N GLU A 306 -7.21 12.63 1.04
CA GLU A 306 -6.66 13.81 1.70
C GLU A 306 -5.21 13.50 2.09
N GLU A 307 -4.33 14.47 1.90
CA GLU A 307 -2.89 14.28 2.08
C GLU A 307 -2.57 14.12 3.57
N THR A 308 -2.12 12.92 3.97
CA THR A 308 -1.49 12.71 5.28
C THR A 308 0.02 12.89 5.12
N VAL A 309 0.52 14.11 5.32
CA VAL A 309 1.96 14.37 5.47
C VAL A 309 2.43 13.72 6.78
N THR A 310 3.26 12.68 6.68
CA THR A 310 3.92 12.06 7.84
C THR A 310 5.39 12.44 7.80
N GLN A 311 5.84 13.30 8.72
CA GLN A 311 7.25 13.50 8.97
C GLN A 311 7.77 12.47 9.98
N THR A 312 9.02 12.08 9.72
CA THR A 312 9.85 11.04 10.32
C THR A 312 9.95 11.11 11.85
N GLN A 313 9.69 9.98 12.52
CA GLN A 313 10.01 9.80 13.95
C GLN A 313 11.46 9.30 14.09
N GLU A 314 12.32 10.11 14.70
CA GLU A 314 13.44 9.62 15.48
C GLU A 314 12.94 9.17 16.85
N SER A 315 13.44 8.02 17.30
CA SER A 315 13.16 7.38 18.57
C SER A 315 13.56 8.24 19.77
N ASN A 316 12.67 8.41 20.75
CA ASN A 316 13.05 8.45 22.16
C ASN A 316 11.89 8.04 23.08
N GLU A 317 12.16 7.07 23.93
CA GLU A 317 11.31 6.63 25.04
C GLU A 317 11.13 7.75 26.08
N ASN A 318 9.89 8.10 26.43
CA ASN A 318 9.54 8.45 27.81
C ASN A 318 8.03 8.32 28.06
N THR A 319 7.67 7.81 29.24
CA THR A 319 6.35 7.35 29.66
C THR A 319 5.31 8.47 29.86
N SER A 320 4.62 8.85 28.79
CA SER A 320 3.29 9.49 28.77
C SER A 320 2.54 8.99 27.53
N ALA A 321 1.23 8.73 27.62
CA ALA A 321 0.43 8.33 26.45
C ALA A 321 0.65 9.36 25.34
N SER A 322 1.03 8.89 24.15
CA SER A 322 1.28 9.79 23.03
C SER A 322 -0.01 10.47 22.61
N THR A 323 0.08 11.66 22.01
CA THR A 323 -1.11 12.36 21.47
C THR A 323 -1.88 11.45 20.52
N ARG A 324 -1.18 10.61 19.76
CA ARG A 324 -1.80 9.61 18.90
C ARG A 324 -2.67 8.62 19.67
N ASP A 325 -2.19 8.09 20.79
CA ASP A 325 -2.94 7.13 21.61
C ASP A 325 -4.25 7.72 22.16
N VAL A 326 -4.21 8.99 22.58
CA VAL A 326 -5.39 9.70 23.09
C VAL A 326 -6.42 9.91 21.98
N ILE A 327 -5.98 10.26 20.78
CA ILE A 327 -6.86 10.41 19.61
C ILE A 327 -7.44 9.07 19.14
N ASP A 328 -6.64 8.00 19.10
CA ASP A 328 -7.15 6.67 18.76
C ASP A 328 -8.16 6.18 19.81
N ALA A 329 -7.91 6.46 21.10
CA ALA A 329 -8.86 6.18 22.17
C ALA A 329 -10.16 6.99 22.01
N TYR A 330 -10.09 8.27 21.61
CA TYR A 330 -11.25 9.11 21.36
C TYR A 330 -12.21 8.46 20.35
N TYR A 331 -11.70 8.08 19.17
CA TYR A 331 -12.56 7.47 18.14
C TYR A 331 -13.03 6.08 18.52
N ARG A 332 -12.17 5.26 19.12
CA ARG A 332 -12.55 3.93 19.60
C ARG A 332 -13.69 3.98 20.62
N LEU A 333 -13.61 4.89 21.61
CA LEU A 333 -14.63 5.00 22.67
C LEU A 333 -15.93 5.61 22.15
N ALA A 334 -15.86 6.61 21.27
CA ALA A 334 -17.05 7.18 20.63
C ALA A 334 -17.82 6.13 19.80
N ASN A 335 -17.11 5.32 19.00
CA ASN A 335 -17.73 4.23 18.23
C ASN A 335 -18.25 3.09 19.09
N ALA A 336 -17.65 2.85 20.26
CA ALA A 336 -18.15 1.90 21.24
C ALA A 336 -19.39 2.40 22.01
N GLY A 337 -19.72 3.69 21.89
CA GLY A 337 -20.76 4.34 22.70
C GLY A 337 -20.38 4.46 24.19
N ASP A 338 -19.10 4.31 24.53
CA ASP A 338 -18.61 4.43 25.90
C ASP A 338 -18.31 5.90 26.23
N TRP A 339 -19.38 6.68 26.33
CA TRP A 339 -19.32 8.12 26.53
C TRP A 339 -18.72 8.53 27.89
N SER A 340 -18.78 7.64 28.89
CA SER A 340 -18.16 7.87 30.19
C SER A 340 -16.63 7.82 30.08
N ALA A 341 -16.08 6.74 29.51
CA ALA A 341 -14.64 6.64 29.30
C ALA A 341 -14.15 7.66 28.27
N TRP A 342 -14.98 8.01 27.28
CA TRP A 342 -14.68 9.07 26.33
C TRP A 342 -14.51 10.43 27.02
N CYS A 343 -15.39 10.77 27.96
CA CYS A 343 -15.26 11.99 28.76
C CYS A 343 -13.98 12.01 29.61
N ASP A 344 -13.47 10.85 30.02
CA ASP A 344 -12.25 10.76 30.85
C ASP A 344 -10.96 11.16 30.09
N LEU A 345 -11.02 11.22 28.75
CA LEU A 345 -9.94 11.72 27.90
C LEU A 345 -9.73 13.24 27.99
N PHE A 346 -10.68 13.99 28.53
CA PHE A 346 -10.61 15.45 28.61
C PHE A 346 -10.05 15.93 29.95
N THR A 347 -9.49 17.14 29.95
CA THR A 347 -9.15 17.87 31.19
C THR A 347 -10.42 18.42 31.84
N ASP A 348 -10.37 18.67 33.15
CA ASP A 348 -11.54 19.22 33.87
C ASP A 348 -11.92 20.63 33.37
N ASP A 349 -10.93 21.38 32.88
CA ASP A 349 -11.02 22.74 32.34
C ASP A 349 -11.08 22.77 30.79
N LEU A 350 -11.53 21.70 30.14
CA LEU A 350 -11.61 21.64 28.67
C LEU A 350 -12.38 22.82 28.08
N VAL A 351 -12.01 23.22 26.88
CA VAL A 351 -12.79 24.13 26.03
C VAL A 351 -13.15 23.41 24.74
N MET A 352 -14.43 23.39 24.37
CA MET A 352 -14.91 22.74 23.15
C MET A 352 -15.78 23.67 22.32
N ASP A 353 -15.40 23.89 21.07
CA ASP A 353 -16.19 24.62 20.07
C ASP A 353 -16.87 23.61 19.13
N GLU A 354 -18.11 23.27 19.45
CA GLU A 354 -18.89 22.29 18.70
C GLU A 354 -19.86 23.00 17.75
N GLN A 355 -19.85 22.65 16.46
CA GLN A 355 -20.54 23.37 15.39
C GLN A 355 -22.07 23.36 15.53
N LEU A 356 -22.66 22.33 16.16
CA LEU A 356 -24.10 22.22 16.42
C LEU A 356 -24.48 22.73 17.82
N ALA A 357 -23.64 22.51 18.83
CA ALA A 357 -23.93 22.78 20.24
C ALA A 357 -23.33 24.10 20.76
N GLY A 358 -22.43 24.72 20.00
CA GLY A 358 -21.75 25.96 20.33
C GLY A 358 -20.56 25.77 21.28
N HIS A 359 -20.22 26.85 22.00
CA HIS A 359 -19.08 26.91 22.89
C HIS A 359 -19.38 26.25 24.25
N ILE A 360 -18.56 25.29 24.64
CA ILE A 360 -18.69 24.52 25.89
C ILE A 360 -17.40 24.66 26.69
N GLU A 361 -17.53 25.09 27.94
CA GLU A 361 -16.43 25.16 28.89
C GLU A 361 -16.65 24.14 30.01
N THR A 362 -15.57 23.47 30.39
CA THR A 362 -15.43 22.50 31.48
C THR A 362 -16.07 21.13 31.23
N LEU A 363 -15.44 20.10 31.79
CA LEU A 363 -15.93 18.72 31.73
C LEU A 363 -17.25 18.53 32.48
N ALA A 364 -17.52 19.36 33.49
CA ALA A 364 -18.77 19.35 34.24
C ALA A 364 -19.99 19.72 33.38
N THR A 365 -19.79 20.58 32.36
CA THR A 365 -20.83 20.94 31.38
C THR A 365 -20.99 19.86 30.32
N LEU A 366 -19.89 19.27 29.86
CA LEU A 366 -19.88 18.26 28.79
C LEU A 366 -20.52 16.93 29.21
N ARG A 367 -20.21 16.41 30.41
CA ARG A 367 -20.67 15.07 30.84
C ARG A 367 -22.20 14.88 30.76
N PRO A 368 -23.04 15.78 31.29
CA PRO A 368 -24.49 15.64 31.17
C PRO A 368 -25.02 15.66 29.72
N MET A 369 -24.33 16.35 28.81
CA MET A 369 -24.69 16.36 27.38
C MET A 369 -24.41 15.01 26.72
N MET A 370 -23.30 14.38 27.11
CA MET A 370 -22.88 13.08 26.58
C MET A 370 -23.70 11.90 27.15
N ASP A 371 -24.28 12.03 28.34
CA ASP A 371 -25.20 11.02 28.91
C ASP A 371 -26.43 10.78 27.99
N GLY A 372 -26.85 11.81 27.24
CA GLY A 372 -27.96 11.71 26.28
C GLY A 372 -27.58 11.07 24.94
N MET A 373 -26.29 11.09 24.55
CA MET A 373 -25.83 10.67 23.22
C MET A 373 -26.08 9.19 22.94
N GLY A 374 -25.94 8.32 23.95
CA GLY A 374 -26.15 6.87 23.81
C GLY A 374 -27.57 6.48 23.40
N THR A 375 -28.56 7.39 23.55
CA THR A 375 -29.95 7.16 23.14
C THR A 375 -30.38 8.02 21.95
N ALA A 376 -29.54 8.97 21.52
CA ALA A 376 -29.88 9.92 20.48
C ALA A 376 -29.73 9.33 19.07
N TYR A 377 -28.91 8.29 18.92
CA TYR A 377 -28.72 7.56 17.67
C TYR A 377 -29.05 6.08 17.84
N SER A 378 -29.74 5.50 16.86
CA SER A 378 -29.96 4.05 16.77
C SER A 378 -28.78 3.32 16.13
N ARG A 379 -27.95 4.07 15.37
CA ARG A 379 -26.65 3.66 14.85
C ARG A 379 -25.75 4.90 14.79
N PHE A 380 -24.51 4.77 15.24
CA PHE A 380 -23.52 5.84 15.14
C PHE A 380 -22.16 5.23 14.84
N GLN A 381 -21.51 5.70 13.79
CA GLN A 381 -20.13 5.40 13.46
C GLN A 381 -19.43 6.70 13.08
N ASN A 382 -18.26 6.92 13.65
CA ASN A 382 -17.38 8.04 13.34
C ASN A 382 -16.00 7.49 13.01
N VAL A 383 -15.72 7.31 11.71
CA VAL A 383 -14.53 6.61 11.24
C VAL A 383 -13.46 7.64 10.87
N PRO A 384 -12.31 7.69 11.58
CA PRO A 384 -11.23 8.59 11.20
C PRO A 384 -10.69 8.18 9.82
N ARG A 385 -10.52 9.17 8.95
CA ARG A 385 -9.99 9.02 7.59
C ARG A 385 -8.55 9.51 7.50
N HIS A 386 -8.29 10.67 8.10
CA HIS A 386 -6.99 11.32 8.12
C HIS A 386 -6.71 11.86 9.51
N ILE A 387 -5.55 11.53 10.07
CA ILE A 387 -5.14 11.99 11.41
C ILE A 387 -3.75 12.59 11.28
N ILE A 388 -3.65 13.87 11.57
CA ILE A 388 -2.40 14.63 11.65
C ILE A 388 -2.13 14.88 13.12
N VAL A 389 -0.94 14.53 13.60
CA VAL A 389 -0.50 14.77 14.98
C VAL A 389 0.77 15.60 14.94
N SER A 390 0.81 16.67 15.73
CA SER A 390 2.00 17.51 15.91
C SER A 390 2.16 17.81 17.40
N GLU A 391 3.12 17.14 18.04
CA GLU A 391 3.37 17.21 19.49
C GLU A 391 2.08 17.00 20.31
N ASN A 392 1.52 18.07 20.88
CA ASN A 392 0.32 18.08 21.71
C ASN A 392 -0.94 18.50 20.93
N GLU A 393 -0.89 18.63 19.62
CA GLU A 393 -2.03 19.00 18.79
C GLU A 393 -2.36 17.89 17.80
N ALA A 394 -3.63 17.79 17.43
CA ALA A 394 -4.07 16.87 16.39
C ALA A 394 -5.18 17.47 15.55
N ALA A 395 -5.23 17.12 14.27
CA ALA A 395 -6.35 17.38 13.40
C ALA A 395 -6.81 16.07 12.77
N VAL A 396 -8.10 15.81 12.79
CA VAL A 396 -8.67 14.55 12.31
C VAL A 396 -9.84 14.80 11.40
N VAL A 397 -9.72 14.42 10.14
CA VAL A 397 -10.86 14.29 9.24
C VAL A 397 -11.46 12.91 9.41
N SER A 398 -12.77 12.85 9.57
CA SER A 398 -13.53 11.66 9.89
C SER A 398 -14.88 11.66 9.20
N HIS A 399 -15.36 10.48 8.86
CA HIS A 399 -16.66 10.29 8.25
C HIS A 399 -17.66 9.79 9.29
N ILE A 400 -18.73 10.54 9.52
CA ILE A 400 -19.84 10.15 10.38
C ILE A 400 -20.95 9.52 9.53
N SER A 401 -21.28 8.28 9.85
CA SER A 401 -22.48 7.57 9.37
C SER A 401 -23.37 7.24 10.56
N ALA A 402 -24.56 7.84 10.62
CA ALA A 402 -25.46 7.70 11.76
C ALA A 402 -26.94 7.70 11.38
N LEU A 403 -27.76 7.13 12.26
CA LEU A 403 -29.22 7.14 12.21
C LEU A 403 -29.76 7.79 13.48
N ALA A 404 -30.45 8.92 13.36
CA ALA A 404 -31.14 9.52 14.50
C ALA A 404 -32.23 8.57 15.02
N ALA A 405 -32.35 8.44 16.35
CA ALA A 405 -33.26 7.48 16.97
C ALA A 405 -34.73 7.65 16.55
N LYS A 406 -35.19 8.89 16.36
CA LYS A 406 -36.56 9.21 15.92
C LYS A 406 -36.76 9.17 14.39
N TYR A 407 -35.68 9.23 13.61
CA TYR A 407 -35.73 9.30 12.15
C TYR A 407 -34.75 8.30 11.51
N PRO A 408 -34.94 6.99 11.73
CA PRO A 408 -34.01 5.96 11.27
C PRO A 408 -34.01 5.77 9.74
N ASP A 409 -34.95 6.38 9.03
CA ASP A 409 -35.08 6.39 7.57
C ASP A 409 -34.31 7.56 6.91
N ARG A 410 -33.75 8.48 7.70
CA ARG A 410 -33.01 9.65 7.24
C ARG A 410 -31.54 9.54 7.68
N PRO A 411 -30.66 8.93 6.86
CA PRO A 411 -29.27 8.75 7.23
C PRO A 411 -28.52 10.08 7.30
N ILE A 412 -27.60 10.16 8.26
CA ILE A 412 -26.66 11.25 8.44
C ILE A 412 -25.32 10.74 7.94
N GLU A 413 -24.87 11.30 6.82
CA GLU A 413 -23.56 11.02 6.22
C GLU A 413 -22.82 12.35 6.11
N ALA A 414 -21.76 12.53 6.89
CA ALA A 414 -21.07 13.81 7.00
C ALA A 414 -19.56 13.66 7.15
N GLU A 415 -18.82 14.50 6.43
CA GLU A 415 -17.39 14.70 6.68
C GLU A 415 -17.21 15.71 7.80
N VAL A 416 -16.38 15.36 8.78
CA VAL A 416 -16.12 16.16 9.97
C VAL A 416 -14.63 16.28 10.21
N MET A 417 -14.14 17.51 10.34
CA MET A 417 -12.79 17.79 10.82
C MET A 417 -12.85 18.14 12.31
N ASN A 418 -12.11 17.41 13.14
CA ASN A 418 -11.92 17.72 14.55
C ASN A 418 -10.49 18.21 14.76
N TYR A 419 -10.31 19.32 15.44
CA TYR A 419 -9.00 19.80 15.89
C TYR A 419 -8.91 19.65 17.41
N PHE A 420 -7.76 19.22 17.91
CA PHE A 420 -7.49 18.91 19.30
C PHE A 420 -6.21 19.60 19.76
N ARG A 421 -6.20 20.05 21.00
CA ARG A 421 -4.97 20.37 21.75
C ARG A 421 -5.00 19.67 23.09
N LEU A 422 -3.93 18.97 23.39
CA LEU A 422 -3.73 18.18 24.59
C LEU A 422 -2.86 18.94 25.59
N ARG A 423 -3.09 18.63 26.86
CA ARG A 423 -2.27 19.05 27.99
C ARG A 423 -2.20 17.87 28.96
N ASP A 424 -0.98 17.47 29.32
CA ASP A 424 -0.73 16.36 30.25
C ASP A 424 -1.43 15.04 29.87
N GLY A 425 -1.43 14.70 28.58
CA GLY A 425 -2.03 13.45 28.06
C GLY A 425 -3.56 13.45 28.00
N LYS A 426 -4.20 14.61 28.13
CA LYS A 426 -5.66 14.78 28.04
C LYS A 426 -6.04 15.91 27.09
N ILE A 427 -7.22 15.85 26.50
CA ILE A 427 -7.75 16.86 25.58
C ILE A 427 -8.16 18.09 26.40
N ALA A 428 -7.47 19.21 26.19
CA ALA A 428 -7.74 20.49 26.84
C ALA A 428 -8.51 21.46 25.94
N TYR A 429 -8.39 21.31 24.62
CA TYR A 429 -9.20 22.04 23.66
C TYR A 429 -9.63 21.14 22.51
N MET A 430 -10.86 21.34 22.03
CA MET A 430 -11.39 20.68 20.85
C MET A 430 -12.25 21.64 20.03
N ALA A 431 -12.18 21.55 18.71
CA ALA A 431 -13.16 22.19 17.84
C ALA A 431 -13.56 21.22 16.72
N ASN A 432 -14.80 21.28 16.25
CA ASN A 432 -15.20 20.51 15.08
C ASN A 432 -15.78 21.39 13.97
N PHE A 433 -15.62 20.93 12.73
CA PHE A 433 -16.04 21.62 11.52
C PHE A 433 -16.67 20.60 10.58
N HIS A 434 -17.91 20.85 10.17
CA HIS A 434 -18.64 20.02 9.21
C HIS A 434 -19.78 20.80 8.58
N ASP A 435 -20.31 20.29 7.46
CA ASP A 435 -21.60 20.73 6.94
C ASP A 435 -22.69 20.31 7.94
N SER A 436 -23.55 21.25 8.34
CA SER A 436 -24.65 20.98 9.28
C SER A 436 -25.90 20.41 8.58
N VAL A 437 -25.99 20.54 7.25
CA VAL A 437 -27.14 20.06 6.46
C VAL A 437 -27.40 18.55 6.67
N PRO A 438 -26.39 17.65 6.63
CA PRO A 438 -26.62 16.23 6.88
C PRO A 438 -27.18 15.93 8.27
N PHE A 439 -26.92 16.77 9.27
CA PHE A 439 -27.36 16.56 10.66
C PHE A 439 -28.80 17.01 10.93
N LYS A 440 -29.53 17.50 9.91
CA LYS A 440 -30.94 17.91 10.06
C LYS A 440 -31.82 16.87 10.78
N PRO A 441 -31.76 15.56 10.50
CA PRO A 441 -32.58 14.57 11.22
C PRO A 441 -32.32 14.55 12.73
N PHE A 442 -31.07 14.74 13.14
CA PHE A 442 -30.69 14.84 14.54
C PHE A 442 -31.18 16.15 15.17
N LEU A 443 -31.06 17.27 14.47
CA LEU A 443 -31.56 18.56 14.93
C LEU A 443 -33.09 18.59 15.07
N ASP A 444 -33.82 18.03 14.10
CA ASP A 444 -35.29 17.87 14.12
C ASP A 444 -35.73 17.05 15.36
N GLN A 445 -34.92 16.05 15.75
CA GLN A 445 -35.20 15.21 16.93
C GLN A 445 -35.08 15.98 18.25
N LEU A 446 -34.12 16.89 18.34
CA LEU A 446 -33.87 17.75 19.50
C LEU A 446 -34.90 18.89 19.61
N SER A 447 -35.33 19.45 18.49
CA SER A 447 -36.32 20.55 18.43
C SER A 447 -37.77 20.07 18.54
N GLY A 448 -38.05 18.79 18.27
CA GLY A 448 -39.36 18.18 18.46
C GLY A 448 -40.36 18.36 17.30
N GLY A 449 -39.92 18.78 16.10
CA GLY A 449 -40.78 18.86 14.93
C GLY A 449 -40.13 19.50 13.69
N GLU A 450 -40.55 19.03 12.51
CA GLU A 450 -40.08 19.45 11.18
C GLU A 450 -40.20 20.97 10.96
N ALA A 451 -39.05 21.63 10.78
CA ALA A 451 -38.95 22.97 10.19
C ALA A 451 -38.29 22.87 8.81
#